data_AF-A0AAD9K6N8-F1
#
_entry.id   AF-A0AAD9K6N8-F1
#
_cell.length_a   1.000
_cell.length_b   1.000
_cell.length_c   1.000
_cell.angle_alpha   90.00
_cell.angle_beta   90.00
_cell.angle_gamma   90.00
#
_symmetry.space_group_name_H-M   'P 1'
#
loop_
_entity.id
_entity.type
_entity.pdbx_description
1 polymer ?
#
loop_
_entity_poly.entity_id
_entity_poly.type
_entity_poly.pdbx_seq_one_letter_code
_entity_poly.pdbx_strand_id
1 'polypeptide(L)'
;MDLLTAILVFLKMAHLLIAEDTKPSEIEPLPFSEYLKVLQPYANCLNLIRAAVNYVKLDDVDPKSERPHMLFVRIRNSRKILSLKELAQQFSQYGSVDIKMMHKRQALVAVTNHRSYRDILEAFHRHPTLIIVRYNPWKHSPFIRALMWCGVFMFGSLSLWTVYSGIRIT
;
A
#
# COMPACT_ATOMS: atom_id res chain seq x y z
N MET A 1 16.51 -18.02 -20.37
CA MET A 1 17.51 -18.04 -19.29
C MET A 1 17.74 -19.50 -18.99
N ASP A 2 18.93 -20.00 -19.26
CA ASP A 2 19.21 -21.44 -19.21
C ASP A 2 19.46 -21.85 -17.75
N LEU A 3 19.10 -23.08 -17.37
CA LEU A 3 19.23 -23.60 -16.00
C LEU A 3 20.62 -23.35 -15.40
N LEU A 4 21.68 -23.54 -16.19
CA LEU A 4 23.06 -23.35 -15.79
C LEU A 4 23.35 -21.90 -15.39
N THR A 5 22.82 -20.94 -16.14
CA THR A 5 22.97 -19.51 -15.83
C THR A 5 22.28 -19.16 -14.51
N ALA A 6 21.10 -19.72 -14.24
CA ALA A 6 20.39 -19.50 -12.98
C ALA A 6 21.17 -20.06 -11.78
N ILE A 7 21.74 -21.26 -11.90
CA ILE A 7 22.56 -21.88 -10.84
C ILE A 7 23.83 -21.04 -10.56
N LEU A 8 24.51 -20.56 -11.60
CA LEU A 8 25.69 -19.70 -11.42
C LEU A 8 25.36 -18.37 -10.75
N VAL A 9 24.25 -17.73 -11.15
CA VAL A 9 23.78 -16.49 -10.51
C VAL A 9 23.44 -16.75 -9.05
N PHE A 10 22.72 -17.83 -8.76
CA PHE A 10 22.37 -18.21 -7.40
C PHE A 10 23.60 -18.39 -6.50
N LEU A 11 24.61 -19.12 -6.97
CA LEU A 11 25.85 -19.32 -6.21
C LEU A 11 26.62 -18.01 -5.99
N LYS A 12 26.68 -17.14 -7.00
CA LYS A 12 27.29 -15.81 -6.87
C LYS A 12 26.56 -14.93 -5.86
N MET A 13 25.22 -14.93 -5.86
CA MET A 13 24.43 -14.17 -4.89
C MET A 13 24.66 -14.68 -3.47
N ALA A 14 24.72 -16.01 -3.29
CA ALA A 14 25.02 -16.61 -1.99
C ALA A 14 26.41 -16.19 -1.48
N HIS A 15 27.41 -16.13 -2.37
CA HIS A 15 28.74 -15.63 -2.03
C HIS A 15 28.75 -14.16 -1.65
N LEU A 16 28.01 -13.31 -2.38
CA LEU A 16 27.88 -11.90 -2.06
C LEU A 16 27.23 -11.66 -0.69
N LEU A 17 26.20 -12.44 -0.34
CA LEU A 17 25.55 -12.34 0.98
C LEU A 17 26.50 -12.69 2.13
N ILE A 18 27.36 -13.72 1.95
CA ILE A 18 28.38 -14.05 2.96
C ILE A 18 29.44 -12.94 3.05
N ALA A 19 29.85 -12.38 1.92
CA ALA A 19 30.85 -11.32 1.86
C ALA A 19 30.35 -9.99 2.45
N GLU A 20 29.03 -9.76 2.48
CA GLU A 20 28.44 -8.59 3.14
C GLU A 20 28.50 -8.70 4.67
N ASP A 21 28.33 -9.90 5.21
CA ASP A 21 28.35 -10.16 6.66
C ASP A 21 29.79 -10.36 7.21
N THR A 22 30.71 -10.82 6.36
CA THR A 22 32.12 -11.08 6.71
C THR A 22 33.01 -9.86 6.46
N LYS A 23 34.02 -9.64 7.31
CA LYS A 23 35.02 -8.57 7.08
C LYS A 23 35.85 -8.87 5.81
N PRO A 24 36.27 -7.84 5.05
CA PRO A 24 36.96 -8.01 3.77
C PRO A 24 38.31 -8.75 3.84
N SER A 25 38.84 -9.02 5.04
CA SER A 25 40.09 -9.73 5.26
C SER A 25 39.98 -11.26 5.34
N GLU A 26 38.76 -11.83 5.36
CA GLU A 26 38.52 -13.27 5.59
C GLU A 26 37.81 -13.97 4.40
N ILE A 27 37.98 -13.45 3.18
CA ILE A 27 37.36 -14.04 1.98
C ILE A 27 38.16 -15.29 1.55
N GLU A 28 37.99 -16.37 2.29
CA GLU A 28 38.47 -17.71 1.95
C GLU A 28 37.37 -18.53 1.26
N PRO A 29 37.71 -19.58 0.50
CA PRO A 29 36.71 -20.48 -0.07
C PRO A 29 35.96 -21.25 1.03
N LEU A 30 34.74 -20.81 1.34
CA LEU A 30 33.87 -21.47 2.31
C LEU A 30 33.27 -22.78 1.75
N PRO A 31 32.98 -23.77 2.62
CA PRO A 31 32.28 -24.97 2.20
C PRO A 31 30.82 -24.69 1.83
N PHE A 32 30.24 -25.52 0.95
CA PHE A 32 28.86 -25.36 0.44
C PHE A 32 27.80 -25.27 1.56
N SER A 33 28.03 -25.93 2.69
CA SER A 33 27.14 -25.90 3.86
C SER A 33 26.94 -24.50 4.43
N GLU A 34 27.95 -23.62 4.38
CA GLU A 34 27.81 -22.24 4.87
C GLU A 34 26.93 -21.40 3.95
N TYR A 35 27.02 -21.61 2.63
CA TYR A 35 26.10 -20.99 1.67
C TYR A 35 24.65 -21.37 1.96
N LEU A 36 24.37 -22.64 2.27
CA LEU A 36 23.01 -23.10 2.60
C LEU A 36 22.45 -22.42 3.85
N LYS A 37 23.29 -22.16 4.87
CA LYS A 37 22.84 -21.44 6.08
C LYS A 37 22.42 -20.00 5.76
N VAL A 38 23.22 -19.28 4.98
CA VAL A 38 22.90 -17.89 4.60
C VAL A 38 21.68 -17.82 3.69
N LEU A 39 21.46 -18.85 2.88
CA LEU A 39 20.29 -18.95 2.00
C LEU A 39 19.01 -19.41 2.69
N GLN A 40 19.10 -19.92 3.93
CA GLN A 40 17.96 -20.43 4.69
C GLN A 40 16.75 -19.46 4.74
N PRO A 41 16.91 -18.13 4.93
CA PRO A 41 15.77 -17.21 4.95
C PRO A 41 15.02 -17.09 3.62
N TYR A 42 15.67 -17.47 2.52
CA TYR A 42 15.11 -17.43 1.15
C TYR A 42 14.56 -18.79 0.70
N ALA A 43 14.67 -19.83 1.54
CA ALA A 43 14.06 -21.11 1.26
C ALA A 43 12.54 -20.94 1.09
N ASN A 44 11.95 -21.70 0.17
CA ASN A 44 10.50 -21.70 -0.07
C ASN A 44 9.88 -20.34 -0.42
N CYS A 45 10.71 -19.35 -0.79
CA CYS A 45 10.26 -18.02 -1.21
C CYS A 45 10.15 -17.96 -2.73
N LEU A 46 8.93 -17.83 -3.25
CA LEU A 46 8.68 -17.60 -4.67
C LEU A 46 8.58 -16.11 -4.95
N ASN A 47 9.47 -15.59 -5.79
CA ASN A 47 9.44 -14.19 -6.21
C ASN A 47 8.20 -13.91 -7.06
N LEU A 48 7.45 -12.87 -6.72
CA LEU A 48 6.28 -12.42 -7.47
C LEU A 48 6.56 -11.12 -8.19
N ILE A 49 6.40 -11.16 -9.51
CA ILE A 49 6.50 -9.97 -10.35
C ILE A 49 5.11 -9.32 -10.46
N ARG A 50 5.05 -7.99 -10.28
CA ARG A 50 3.81 -7.17 -10.38
C ARG A 50 2.72 -7.51 -9.34
N ALA A 51 3.09 -8.09 -8.22
CA ALA A 51 2.15 -8.38 -7.13
C ALA A 51 2.12 -7.27 -6.06
N ALA A 52 1.27 -7.44 -5.04
CA ALA A 52 1.21 -6.53 -3.88
C ALA A 52 2.32 -6.79 -2.87
N VAL A 53 2.95 -7.94 -2.98
CA VAL A 53 4.03 -8.48 -2.15
C VAL A 53 5.16 -8.89 -3.09
N ASN A 54 6.39 -8.85 -2.61
CA ASN A 54 7.56 -9.15 -3.45
C ASN A 54 7.78 -10.66 -3.60
N TYR A 55 7.35 -11.46 -2.60
CA TYR A 55 7.47 -12.91 -2.62
C TYR A 55 6.33 -13.55 -1.83
N VAL A 56 6.13 -14.85 -2.06
CA VAL A 56 5.22 -15.73 -1.33
C VAL A 56 6.03 -16.81 -0.65
N LYS A 57 5.68 -17.18 0.58
CA LYS A 57 6.29 -18.31 1.28
C LYS A 57 5.38 -19.53 1.14
N LEU A 58 5.96 -20.67 0.76
CA LEU A 58 5.19 -21.92 0.62
C LEU A 58 4.97 -22.65 1.95
N ASP A 59 5.78 -22.34 2.95
CA ASP A 59 5.86 -23.01 4.24
C ASP A 59 5.37 -22.16 5.42
N ASP A 60 5.10 -20.88 5.20
CA ASP A 60 4.78 -19.90 6.24
C ASP A 60 3.80 -18.83 5.70
N VAL A 61 3.38 -17.90 6.57
CA VAL A 61 2.48 -16.81 6.22
C VAL A 61 3.18 -15.79 5.33
N ASP A 62 2.44 -15.32 4.32
CA ASP A 62 2.93 -14.33 3.37
C ASP A 62 3.32 -12.99 4.02
N PRO A 63 4.35 -12.31 3.47
CA PRO A 63 4.77 -11.01 3.96
C PRO A 63 3.66 -9.97 3.78
N LYS A 64 3.67 -8.95 4.64
CA LYS A 64 2.73 -7.83 4.53
C LYS A 64 2.95 -7.08 3.21
N SER A 65 1.86 -6.64 2.59
CA SER A 65 1.93 -5.83 1.38
C SER A 65 2.66 -4.51 1.63
N GLU A 66 3.64 -4.21 0.78
CA GLU A 66 4.39 -2.95 0.76
C GLU A 66 3.77 -1.91 -0.17
N ARG A 67 2.49 -2.08 -0.57
CA ARG A 67 1.84 -1.11 -1.46
C ARG A 67 1.61 0.22 -0.73
N PRO A 68 1.85 1.36 -1.41
CA PRO A 68 1.55 2.66 -0.83
C PRO A 68 0.04 2.82 -0.64
N HIS A 69 -0.33 3.72 0.27
CA HIS A 69 -1.74 4.06 0.48
C HIS A 69 -2.37 4.62 -0.80
N MET A 70 -3.67 4.36 -0.98
CA MET A 70 -4.42 4.96 -2.07
C MET A 70 -4.47 6.49 -1.92
N LEU A 71 -4.48 7.18 -3.05
CA LEU A 71 -4.68 8.61 -3.14
C LEU A 71 -6.15 8.91 -3.39
N PHE A 72 -6.69 9.88 -2.67
CA PHE A 72 -8.02 10.41 -2.86
C PHE A 72 -7.92 11.73 -3.62
N VAL A 73 -8.51 11.76 -4.81
CA VAL A 73 -8.53 12.91 -5.69
C VAL A 73 -9.91 13.54 -5.67
N ARG A 74 -9.96 14.84 -5.37
CA ARG A 74 -11.18 15.63 -5.39
C ARG A 74 -10.97 16.91 -6.18
N ILE A 75 -11.98 17.32 -6.95
CA ILE A 75 -11.95 18.62 -7.62
C ILE A 75 -12.13 19.75 -6.60
N ARG A 76 -11.31 20.81 -6.68
CA ARG A 76 -11.44 22.02 -5.85
C ARG A 76 -12.61 22.90 -6.32
N ASN A 77 -12.74 23.12 -7.63
CA ASN A 77 -13.79 23.94 -8.22
C ASN A 77 -15.05 23.10 -8.54
N SER A 78 -16.19 23.47 -7.96
CA SER A 78 -17.45 22.74 -8.08
C SER A 78 -18.05 22.69 -9.50
N ARG A 79 -17.60 23.54 -10.43
CA ARG A 79 -18.17 23.59 -11.79
C ARG A 79 -17.61 22.53 -12.75
N LYS A 80 -16.44 21.93 -12.45
CA LYS A 80 -15.82 20.94 -13.35
C LYS A 80 -16.20 19.51 -12.96
N ILE A 81 -16.40 18.65 -13.96
CA ILE A 81 -16.59 17.21 -13.81
C ILE A 81 -15.24 16.52 -13.99
N LEU A 82 -15.01 15.46 -13.21
CA LEU A 82 -13.79 14.67 -13.25
C LEU A 82 -13.89 13.65 -14.39
N SER A 83 -13.04 13.77 -15.39
CA SER A 83 -12.93 12.81 -16.49
C SER A 83 -11.84 11.79 -16.19
N LEU A 84 -12.16 10.50 -16.31
CA LEU A 84 -11.20 9.41 -16.13
C LEU A 84 -10.01 9.54 -17.08
N LYS A 85 -10.27 9.91 -18.34
CA LYS A 85 -9.23 10.06 -19.37
C LYS A 85 -8.25 11.18 -19.05
N GLU A 86 -8.76 12.34 -18.60
CA GLU A 86 -7.91 13.47 -18.20
C GLU A 86 -7.01 13.10 -17.02
N LEU A 87 -7.58 12.43 -16.00
CA LEU A 87 -6.77 11.97 -14.86
C LEU A 87 -5.74 10.93 -15.27
N ALA A 88 -6.12 9.95 -16.08
CA ALA A 88 -5.19 8.93 -16.56
C ALA A 88 -4.02 9.55 -17.33
N GLN A 89 -4.29 10.55 -18.18
CA GLN A 89 -3.26 11.29 -18.90
C GLN A 89 -2.38 12.15 -17.97
N GLN A 90 -2.95 12.76 -16.93
CA GLN A 90 -2.16 13.54 -15.97
C GLN A 90 -1.29 12.67 -15.07
N PHE A 91 -1.74 11.46 -14.73
CA PHE A 91 -1.00 10.56 -13.86
C PHE A 91 -0.05 9.62 -14.58
N SER A 92 -0.22 9.42 -15.90
CA SER A 92 0.67 8.56 -16.69
C SER A 92 2.14 9.00 -16.64
N GLN A 93 2.41 10.30 -16.44
CA GLN A 93 3.78 10.82 -16.27
C GLN A 93 4.50 10.28 -15.02
N TYR A 94 3.75 9.83 -14.01
CA TYR A 94 4.31 9.30 -12.75
C TYR A 94 4.39 7.76 -12.72
N GLY A 95 3.93 7.09 -13.79
CA GLY A 95 3.99 5.64 -13.96
C GLY A 95 2.64 4.98 -14.21
N SER A 96 2.58 3.67 -13.96
CA SER A 96 1.33 2.90 -14.06
C SER A 96 0.48 3.14 -12.81
N VAL A 97 -0.74 3.63 -13.03
CA VAL A 97 -1.65 4.08 -11.98
C VAL A 97 -3.07 3.58 -12.27
N ASP A 98 -3.70 2.96 -11.28
CA ASP A 98 -5.06 2.46 -11.38
C ASP A 98 -6.05 3.49 -10.82
N ILE A 99 -7.03 3.89 -11.62
CA ILE A 99 -7.97 4.96 -11.26
C ILE A 99 -9.38 4.37 -11.15
N LYS A 100 -9.98 4.54 -9.97
CA LYS A 100 -11.37 4.17 -9.69
C LYS A 100 -12.20 5.42 -9.43
N MET A 101 -13.15 5.70 -10.32
CA MET A 101 -14.09 6.80 -10.13
C MET A 101 -15.09 6.43 -9.03
N MET A 102 -15.18 7.28 -8.00
CA MET A 102 -16.16 7.10 -6.91
C MET A 102 -17.42 7.90 -7.23
N HIS A 103 -17.26 9.19 -7.51
CA HIS A 103 -18.33 10.13 -7.87
C HIS A 103 -17.86 11.02 -9.03
N LYS A 104 -18.78 11.81 -9.61
CA LYS A 104 -18.48 12.77 -10.70
C LYS A 104 -17.39 13.79 -10.37
N ARG A 105 -17.00 13.94 -9.09
CA ARG A 105 -15.98 14.89 -8.60
C ARG A 105 -14.91 14.24 -7.71
N GLN A 106 -14.94 12.92 -7.55
CA GLN A 106 -14.05 12.19 -6.65
C GLN A 106 -13.57 10.90 -7.30
N ALA A 107 -12.27 10.65 -7.21
CA ALA A 107 -11.65 9.42 -7.66
C ALA A 107 -10.68 8.89 -6.62
N LEU A 108 -10.49 7.58 -6.62
CA LEU A 108 -9.40 6.91 -5.95
C LEU A 108 -8.34 6.56 -6.98
N VAL A 109 -7.09 6.78 -6.61
CA VAL A 109 -5.93 6.52 -7.46
C VAL A 109 -4.99 5.62 -6.67
N ALA A 110 -4.75 4.42 -7.19
CA ALA A 110 -3.84 3.45 -6.61
C ALA A 110 -2.52 3.49 -7.40
N VAL A 111 -1.43 3.70 -6.66
CA VAL A 111 -0.08 3.83 -7.22
C VAL A 111 0.69 2.55 -6.91
N THR A 112 1.50 2.11 -7.86
CA THR A 112 2.33 0.90 -7.71
C THR A 112 3.51 1.11 -6.77
N ASN A 113 4.18 2.27 -6.88
CA ASN A 113 5.43 2.57 -6.18
C ASN A 113 5.30 3.68 -5.14
N HIS A 114 6.04 3.55 -4.04
CA HIS A 114 6.15 4.57 -3.00
C HIS A 114 6.78 5.89 -3.49
N ARG A 115 7.70 5.82 -4.46
CA ARG A 115 8.32 7.02 -5.07
C ARG A 115 7.26 7.84 -5.82
N SER A 116 6.59 7.21 -6.80
CA SER A 116 5.49 7.83 -7.55
C SER A 116 4.39 8.38 -6.64
N TYR A 117 4.08 7.69 -5.54
CA TYR A 117 3.11 8.17 -4.54
C TYR A 117 3.51 9.53 -3.93
N ARG A 118 4.77 9.68 -3.53
CA ARG A 118 5.29 10.94 -2.97
C ARG A 118 5.37 12.03 -4.03
N ASP A 119 5.86 11.70 -5.22
CA ASP A 119 6.00 12.65 -6.32
C ASP A 119 4.64 13.25 -6.73
N ILE A 120 3.59 12.43 -6.77
CA ILE A 120 2.22 12.89 -7.04
C ILE A 120 1.72 13.79 -5.91
N LEU A 121 1.94 13.43 -4.64
CA LEU A 121 1.49 14.26 -3.52
C LEU A 121 2.16 15.63 -3.52
N GLU A 122 3.47 15.69 -3.78
CA GLU A 122 4.23 16.93 -3.83
C GLU A 122 3.83 17.78 -5.03
N ALA A 123 3.74 17.19 -6.22
CA ALA A 123 3.36 17.91 -7.44
C ALA A 123 1.95 18.53 -7.35
N PHE A 124 1.01 17.84 -6.71
CA PHE A 124 -0.37 18.30 -6.63
C PHE A 124 -0.72 19.05 -5.33
N HIS A 125 0.22 19.22 -4.41
CA HIS A 125 -0.03 19.94 -3.14
C HIS A 125 -0.53 21.38 -3.38
N ARG A 126 -0.01 22.06 -4.41
CA ARG A 126 -0.37 23.44 -4.78
C ARG A 126 -1.25 23.54 -6.03
N HIS A 127 -1.77 22.43 -6.54
CA HIS A 127 -2.54 22.45 -7.78
C HIS A 127 -3.84 23.25 -7.62
N PRO A 128 -4.18 24.17 -8.56
CA PRO A 128 -5.35 25.04 -8.41
C PRO A 128 -6.68 24.28 -8.60
N THR A 129 -6.70 23.22 -9.41
CA THR A 129 -7.94 22.53 -9.82
C THR A 129 -8.23 21.24 -9.07
N LEU A 130 -7.20 20.55 -8.58
CA LEU A 130 -7.30 19.21 -7.98
C LEU A 130 -6.71 19.24 -6.58
N ILE A 131 -7.36 18.53 -5.67
CA ILE A 131 -6.88 18.28 -4.31
C ILE A 131 -6.60 16.79 -4.24
N ILE A 132 -5.34 16.45 -4.01
CA ILE A 132 -4.89 15.07 -3.82
C ILE A 132 -4.46 14.91 -2.37
N VAL A 133 -5.05 13.94 -1.68
CA VAL A 133 -4.74 13.63 -0.27
C VAL A 133 -4.66 12.13 -0.08
N ARG A 134 -4.01 11.69 0.99
CA ARG A 134 -4.05 10.28 1.41
C ARG A 134 -5.50 9.85 1.66
N TYR A 135 -5.89 8.71 1.12
CA TYR A 135 -7.20 8.15 1.39
C TYR A 135 -7.31 7.71 2.86
N ASN A 136 -8.32 8.21 3.55
CA ASN A 136 -8.69 7.78 4.89
C ASN A 136 -10.16 7.32 4.88
N PRO A 137 -10.46 6.05 5.18
CA PRO A 137 -11.82 5.52 5.14
C PRO A 137 -12.79 6.27 6.07
N TRP A 138 -12.33 6.70 7.25
CA TRP A 138 -13.17 7.43 8.22
C TRP A 138 -13.66 8.79 7.71
N LYS A 139 -12.81 9.49 6.95
CA LYS A 139 -13.14 10.82 6.43
C LYS A 139 -13.82 10.77 5.06
N HIS A 140 -13.52 9.77 4.24
CA HIS A 140 -13.89 9.76 2.83
C HIS A 140 -14.95 8.71 2.46
N SER A 141 -15.19 7.70 3.30
CA SER A 141 -16.25 6.72 3.05
C SER A 141 -17.61 7.22 3.53
N PRO A 142 -18.63 7.33 2.67
CA PRO A 142 -19.98 7.73 3.08
C PRO A 142 -20.62 6.70 4.01
N PHE A 143 -20.32 5.42 3.81
CA PHE A 143 -20.85 4.33 4.62
C PHE A 143 -20.38 4.41 6.08
N ILE A 144 -19.08 4.65 6.29
CA ILE A 144 -18.51 4.74 7.65
C ILE A 144 -19.05 5.97 8.38
N ARG A 145 -19.22 7.09 7.67
CA ARG A 145 -19.87 8.27 8.23
C ARG A 145 -21.32 7.99 8.65
N ALA A 146 -22.10 7.30 7.82
CA ALA A 146 -23.46 6.92 8.17
C ALA A 146 -23.48 6.00 9.39
N LEU A 147 -22.61 4.98 9.44
CA LEU A 147 -22.47 4.07 10.57
C LEU A 147 -22.13 4.83 11.87
N MET A 148 -21.22 5.80 11.79
CA MET A 148 -20.84 6.66 12.91
C MET A 148 -22.04 7.48 13.41
N TRP A 149 -22.81 8.10 12.51
CA TRP A 149 -24.03 8.83 12.88
C TRP A 149 -25.09 7.92 13.50
N CYS A 150 -25.31 6.72 12.94
CA CYS A 150 -26.23 5.75 13.53
C CYS A 150 -25.80 5.34 14.95
N GLY A 151 -24.50 5.14 15.16
CA GLY A 151 -23.96 4.88 16.49
C GLY A 151 -24.27 6.01 17.46
N VAL A 152 -24.00 7.27 17.08
CA VAL A 152 -24.31 8.44 17.91
C VAL A 152 -25.80 8.53 18.25
N PHE A 153 -26.69 8.28 17.29
CA PHE A 153 -28.13 8.29 17.56
C PHE A 153 -28.59 7.16 18.47
N MET A 154 -28.05 5.94 18.30
CA MET A 154 -28.38 4.78 19.14
C MET A 154 -27.90 4.96 20.59
N PHE A 155 -26.67 5.44 20.79
CA PHE A 155 -26.16 5.70 22.14
C PHE A 155 -26.83 6.92 22.78
N GLY A 156 -27.14 7.95 21.98
CA GLY A 156 -27.88 9.13 22.44
C GLY A 156 -29.30 8.79 22.88
N SER A 157 -30.02 7.95 22.12
CA SER A 157 -31.38 7.52 22.50
C SER A 157 -31.38 6.63 23.74
N LEU A 158 -30.43 5.69 23.85
CA LEU A 158 -30.32 4.81 25.01
C LEU A 158 -30.03 5.59 26.30
N SER A 159 -29.11 6.56 26.25
CA SER A 159 -28.76 7.41 27.40
C SER A 159 -29.89 8.34 27.81
N LEU A 160 -30.63 8.92 26.86
CA LEU A 160 -31.85 9.68 27.17
C LEU A 160 -32.92 8.80 27.83
N TRP A 161 -33.08 7.56 27.35
CA TRP A 161 -34.06 6.64 27.90
C TRP A 161 -33.74 6.23 29.34
N THR A 162 -32.46 5.95 29.66
CA THR A 162 -32.06 5.58 31.02
C THR A 162 -32.21 6.74 32.02
N VAL A 163 -31.94 7.97 31.59
CA VAL A 163 -32.18 9.16 32.43
C VAL A 163 -33.68 9.38 32.62
N TYR A 164 -34.48 9.26 31.57
CA TYR A 164 -35.94 9.40 31.67
C TYR A 164 -36.57 8.33 32.59
N SER A 165 -36.14 7.07 32.47
CA SER A 165 -36.64 6.00 33.34
C SER A 165 -36.20 6.20 34.80
N GLY A 166 -34.99 6.70 35.04
CA GLY A 166 -34.52 7.03 36.39
C GLY A 166 -35.32 8.14 37.07
N ILE A 167 -35.63 9.23 36.33
CA ILE A 167 -36.44 10.35 36.86
C ILE A 167 -37.88 9.91 37.16
N ARG A 168 -38.45 8.98 36.40
CA ARG A 168 -39.84 8.54 36.57
C ARG A 168 -40.07 7.59 37.76
N ILE A 169 -39.00 6.99 38.28
CA ILE A 169 -39.03 6.02 39.39
C ILE A 169 -38.80 6.69 40.76
N THR A 170 -38.32 7.94 40.76
CA THR A 170 -38.10 8.76 41.97
C THR A 170 -39.30 9.68 42.20
#